data_AF-J6LLK0-F1
#
_entry.id   AF-J6LLK0-F1
#
_cell.length_a   1.000
_cell.length_b   1.000
_cell.length_c   1.000
_cell.angle_alpha   90.00
_cell.angle_beta   90.00
_cell.angle_gamma   90.00
#
_symmetry.space_group_name_H-M   'P 1'
#
loop_
_entity.id
_entity.type
_entity.pdbx_description
1 polymer ?
#
loop_
_entity_poly.entity_id
_entity_poly.type
_entity_poly.pdbx_seq_one_letter_code
_entity_poly.pdbx_strand_id
1 'polypeptide(L)'
;MTDDDAKVVGALEQEFAFLARALEAINRKRTYPMERAHYLLLLRLEDGPASITTLATGLALDDSTVTRQVAAMEALGLVKRVAHPADRRSALIEPTAEGRARAAEMRAVRIERIGALFASWAAADRAALADYLGRVNGLLADMLRRLDAGAADAPAAGGQGAGGQASGAPLTGAREDDAPRG
;
A
#
# COMPACT_ATOMS: atom_id res chain seq x y z
N MET A 1 -13.66 13.95 -29.19
CA MET A 1 -13.15 14.76 -28.07
C MET A 1 -13.05 16.17 -28.58
N THR A 2 -13.79 17.10 -28.00
CA THR A 2 -13.75 18.51 -28.39
C THR A 2 -12.46 19.17 -27.90
N ASP A 3 -12.08 20.33 -28.45
CA ASP A 3 -10.92 21.10 -27.98
C ASP A 3 -11.06 21.47 -26.49
N ASP A 4 -12.29 21.69 -26.03
CA ASP A 4 -12.59 21.96 -24.62
C ASP A 4 -12.45 20.70 -23.75
N ASP A 5 -12.87 19.52 -24.23
CA ASP A 5 -12.63 18.26 -23.50
C ASP A 5 -11.14 17.98 -23.34
N ALA A 6 -10.35 18.24 -24.39
CA ALA A 6 -8.90 18.03 -24.36
C ALA A 6 -8.22 18.91 -23.30
N LYS A 7 -8.65 20.18 -23.18
CA LYS A 7 -8.15 21.10 -22.16
C LYS A 7 -8.54 20.65 -20.75
N VAL A 8 -9.78 20.20 -20.55
CA VAL A 8 -10.26 19.69 -19.26
C VAL A 8 -9.47 18.45 -18.84
N VAL A 9 -9.24 17.51 -19.75
CA VAL A 9 -8.44 16.31 -19.48
C VAL A 9 -6.98 16.67 -19.18
N GLY A 10 -6.40 17.64 -19.91
CA GLY A 10 -5.05 18.14 -19.63
C GLY A 10 -4.93 18.76 -18.24
N ALA A 11 -5.90 19.57 -17.82
CA ALA A 11 -5.94 20.12 -16.47
C ALA A 11 -6.06 19.02 -15.40
N LEU A 12 -6.91 18.01 -15.63
CA LEU A 12 -7.04 16.88 -14.72
C LEU A 12 -5.73 16.12 -14.55
N GLU A 13 -5.03 15.80 -15.64
CA GLU A 13 -3.73 15.11 -15.59
C GLU A 13 -2.73 15.87 -14.72
N GLN A 14 -2.61 17.18 -14.94
CA GLN A 14 -1.71 18.03 -14.19
C GLN A 14 -2.05 18.08 -12.70
N GLU A 15 -3.34 18.23 -12.34
CA GLU A 15 -3.79 18.21 -10.95
C GLU A 15 -3.53 16.85 -10.29
N PHE A 16 -3.70 15.74 -11.01
CA PHE A 16 -3.36 14.41 -10.51
C PHE A 16 -1.86 14.28 -10.21
N ALA A 17 -1.00 14.77 -11.10
CA ALA A 17 0.45 14.72 -10.92
C ALA A 17 0.90 15.50 -9.68
N PHE A 18 0.40 16.72 -9.50
CA PHE A 18 0.70 17.52 -8.31
C PHE A 18 0.12 16.93 -7.03
N LEU A 19 -1.10 16.40 -7.09
CA LEU A 19 -1.74 15.73 -5.96
C LEU A 19 -0.92 14.52 -5.50
N ALA A 20 -0.54 13.63 -6.43
CA ALA A 20 0.26 12.45 -6.10
C ALA A 20 1.57 12.84 -5.41
N ARG A 21 2.25 13.86 -5.95
CA ARG A 21 3.51 14.36 -5.38
C ARG A 21 3.32 14.97 -3.98
N ALA A 22 2.27 15.77 -3.80
CA ALA A 22 1.95 16.39 -2.53
C ALA A 22 1.62 15.33 -1.46
N LEU A 23 0.82 14.31 -1.81
CA LEU A 23 0.47 13.21 -0.92
C LEU A 23 1.70 12.40 -0.48
N GLU A 24 2.63 12.12 -1.40
CA GLU A 24 3.90 11.46 -1.07
C GLU A 24 4.73 12.31 -0.09
N ALA A 25 4.88 13.62 -0.36
CA ALA A 25 5.61 14.53 0.52
C ALA A 25 4.97 14.64 1.91
N ILE A 26 3.64 14.70 1.97
CA ILE A 26 2.87 14.71 3.21
C ILE A 26 3.12 13.41 3.99
N ASN A 27 3.06 12.25 3.34
CA ASN A 27 3.27 10.96 3.99
C ASN A 27 4.68 10.84 4.61
N ARG A 28 5.71 11.40 3.96
CA ARG A 28 7.08 11.41 4.53
C ARG A 28 7.25 12.32 5.74
N LYS A 29 6.53 13.45 5.78
CA LYS A 29 6.68 14.46 6.84
C LYS A 29 5.76 14.22 8.04
N ARG A 30 4.70 13.42 7.87
CA ARG A 30 3.71 13.19 8.92
C ARG A 30 4.12 12.02 9.80
N THR A 31 4.21 12.30 11.10
CA THR A 31 4.19 11.28 12.14
C THR A 31 2.74 10.98 12.54
N TYR A 32 2.48 9.70 12.77
CA TYR A 32 1.23 9.16 13.27
C TYR A 32 1.52 8.18 14.41
N PRO A 33 0.57 7.95 15.33
CA PRO A 33 0.74 7.01 16.44
C PRO A 33 0.77 5.53 16.01
N MET A 34 0.49 5.25 14.73
CA MET A 34 0.47 3.91 14.16
C MET A 34 1.01 3.93 12.73
N GLU A 35 1.66 2.83 12.35
CA GLU A 35 2.05 2.56 10.96
C GLU A 35 0.86 2.62 10.00
N ARG A 36 1.06 3.26 8.86
CA ARG A 36 0.00 3.45 7.86
C ARG A 36 -0.59 2.13 7.38
N ALA A 37 0.26 1.11 7.16
CA ALA A 37 -0.18 -0.20 6.70
C ALA A 37 -1.11 -0.88 7.71
N HIS A 38 -0.76 -0.84 9.01
CA HIS A 38 -1.60 -1.39 10.08
C HIS A 38 -2.96 -0.70 10.14
N TYR A 39 -2.98 0.63 10.03
CA TYR A 39 -4.23 1.39 10.03
C TYR A 39 -5.12 1.03 8.83
N LEU A 40 -4.57 0.90 7.63
CA LEU A 40 -5.35 0.53 6.44
C LEU A 40 -5.91 -0.90 6.54
N LEU A 41 -5.15 -1.84 7.10
CA LEU A 41 -5.64 -3.19 7.37
C LEU A 41 -6.77 -3.19 8.41
N LEU A 42 -6.63 -2.44 9.50
CA LEU A 42 -7.68 -2.31 10.52
C LEU A 42 -8.94 -1.65 9.95
N LEU A 43 -8.79 -0.63 9.08
CA LEU A 43 -9.89 0.01 8.39
C LEU A 43 -10.64 -0.98 7.48
N ARG A 44 -9.91 -1.85 6.77
CA ARG A 44 -10.53 -2.86 5.90
C ARG A 44 -11.31 -3.93 6.70
N LEU A 45 -10.91 -4.16 7.95
CA LEU A 45 -11.53 -5.09 8.88
C LEU A 45 -12.71 -4.50 9.66
N GLU A 46 -13.09 -3.23 9.45
CA GLU A 46 -14.27 -2.63 10.09
C GLU A 46 -15.57 -3.36 9.69
N ASP A 47 -15.63 -3.91 8.47
CA ASP A 47 -16.77 -4.70 7.97
C ASP A 47 -16.80 -6.15 8.50
N GLY A 48 -15.77 -6.58 9.22
CA GLY A 48 -15.65 -7.92 9.81
C GLY A 48 -14.35 -8.65 9.46
N PRO A 49 -14.18 -9.88 9.98
CA PRO A 49 -12.98 -10.68 9.75
C PRO A 49 -12.77 -11.02 8.26
N ALA A 50 -11.52 -10.95 7.79
CA ALA A 50 -11.20 -11.17 6.38
C ALA A 50 -9.96 -12.07 6.21
N SER A 51 -9.86 -12.76 5.08
CA SER A 51 -8.68 -13.56 4.73
C SER A 51 -7.51 -12.66 4.31
N ILE A 52 -6.27 -13.18 4.36
CA ILE A 52 -5.08 -12.47 3.87
C ILE A 52 -5.27 -12.04 2.41
N THR A 53 -5.76 -12.94 1.55
CA THR A 53 -5.97 -12.67 0.13
C THR A 53 -7.01 -11.56 -0.08
N THR A 54 -8.10 -11.56 0.70
CA THR A 54 -9.10 -10.49 0.66
C THR A 54 -8.51 -9.14 1.06
N LEU A 55 -7.65 -9.11 2.10
CA LEU A 55 -6.97 -7.91 2.54
C LEU A 55 -5.93 -7.42 1.51
N ALA A 56 -5.19 -8.34 0.89
CA ALA A 56 -4.21 -8.07 -0.15
C ALA A 56 -4.85 -7.44 -1.39
N THR A 57 -5.91 -8.07 -1.92
CA THR A 57 -6.68 -7.53 -3.04
C THR A 57 -7.27 -6.15 -2.71
N GLY A 58 -7.85 -5.99 -1.51
CA GLY A 58 -8.48 -4.73 -1.10
C GLY A 58 -7.50 -3.56 -0.92
N LEU A 59 -6.21 -3.84 -0.73
CA LEU A 59 -5.16 -2.84 -0.52
C LEU A 59 -4.19 -2.74 -1.70
N ALA A 60 -4.40 -3.50 -2.78
CA ALA A 60 -3.47 -3.64 -3.90
C ALA A 60 -2.05 -3.98 -3.44
N LEU A 61 -1.95 -4.97 -2.53
CA LEU A 61 -0.70 -5.51 -2.01
C LEU A 61 -0.59 -6.99 -2.35
N ASP A 62 0.62 -7.53 -2.32
CA ASP A 62 0.84 -8.96 -2.41
C ASP A 62 0.54 -9.67 -1.06
N ASP A 63 0.10 -10.93 -1.13
CA ASP A 63 -0.22 -11.75 0.04
C ASP A 63 0.98 -11.88 1.01
N SER A 64 2.22 -11.86 0.50
CA SER A 64 3.43 -11.98 1.34
C SER A 64 3.63 -10.72 2.19
N THR A 65 3.36 -9.54 1.63
CA THR A 65 3.40 -8.25 2.34
C THR A 65 2.32 -8.19 3.38
N VAL A 66 1.08 -8.56 3.05
CA VAL A 66 -0.01 -8.59 4.03
C VAL A 66 0.27 -9.60 5.14
N THR A 67 0.82 -10.77 4.81
CA THR A 67 1.20 -11.78 5.82
C THR A 67 2.23 -11.24 6.81
N ARG A 68 3.28 -10.55 6.32
CA ARG A 68 4.29 -9.91 7.19
C ARG A 68 3.67 -8.84 8.08
N GLN A 69 2.80 -8.00 7.54
CA GLN A 69 2.12 -6.94 8.31
C GLN A 69 1.20 -7.53 9.38
N VAL A 70 0.41 -8.54 9.03
CA VAL A 70 -0.48 -9.23 9.99
C VAL A 70 0.33 -9.88 11.10
N ALA A 71 1.45 -10.56 10.80
CA ALA A 71 2.31 -11.14 11.83
C ALA A 71 2.86 -10.08 12.80
N ALA A 72 3.27 -8.92 12.29
CA ALA A 72 3.69 -7.79 13.13
C ALA A 72 2.54 -7.25 13.99
N MET A 73 1.33 -7.13 13.43
CA MET A 73 0.14 -6.70 14.16
C MET A 73 -0.31 -7.72 15.22
N GLU A 74 -0.17 -9.03 14.97
CA GLU A 74 -0.42 -10.09 15.95
C GLU A 74 0.57 -9.99 17.12
N ALA A 75 1.86 -9.78 16.84
CA ALA A 75 2.87 -9.59 17.87
C ALA A 75 2.61 -8.33 18.74
N LEU A 76 1.99 -7.30 18.16
CA LEU A 76 1.55 -6.10 18.87
C LEU A 76 0.18 -6.25 19.55
N GLY A 77 -0.48 -7.40 19.43
CA GLY A 77 -1.80 -7.66 20.00
C GLY A 77 -2.95 -6.89 19.33
N LEU A 78 -2.75 -6.37 18.12
CA LEU A 78 -3.74 -5.55 17.40
C LEU A 78 -4.75 -6.39 16.62
N VAL A 79 -4.35 -7.57 16.18
CA VAL A 79 -5.21 -8.53 15.46
C VAL A 79 -4.96 -9.93 15.99
N LYS A 80 -5.85 -10.86 15.64
CA LYS A 80 -5.73 -12.29 15.91
C LYS A 80 -6.26 -13.09 14.74
N ARG A 81 -5.76 -14.31 14.56
CA ARG A 81 -6.35 -15.30 13.66
C ARG A 81 -7.52 -16.02 14.31
N VAL A 82 -8.60 -16.18 13.56
CA VAL A 82 -9.77 -16.98 13.92
C VAL A 82 -10.05 -18.01 12.83
N ALA A 83 -10.58 -19.17 13.18
CA ALA A 83 -10.91 -20.22 12.22
C ALA A 83 -11.99 -19.74 11.25
N HIS A 84 -11.86 -20.04 9.96
CA HIS A 84 -12.89 -19.72 8.98
C HIS A 84 -14.12 -20.62 9.21
N PRO A 85 -15.35 -20.05 9.35
CA PRO A 85 -16.55 -20.83 9.68
C PRO A 85 -16.87 -21.95 8.68
N ALA A 86 -16.62 -21.70 7.39
CA ALA A 86 -16.87 -22.66 6.31
C ALA A 86 -15.69 -23.59 6.00
N ASP A 87 -14.48 -23.30 6.51
CA ASP A 87 -13.28 -24.09 6.21
C ASP A 87 -12.25 -23.98 7.34
N ARG A 88 -12.17 -24.99 8.21
CA ARG A 88 -11.24 -24.95 9.35
C ARG A 88 -9.76 -24.95 8.95
N ARG A 89 -9.41 -25.18 7.68
CA ARG A 89 -8.03 -25.10 7.18
C ARG A 89 -7.61 -23.67 6.83
N SER A 90 -8.57 -22.74 6.70
CA SER A 90 -8.29 -21.32 6.47
C SER A 90 -8.53 -20.50 7.74
N ALA A 91 -7.77 -19.41 7.86
CA ALA A 91 -7.86 -18.46 8.95
C ALA A 91 -8.32 -17.10 8.45
N LEU A 92 -9.19 -16.45 9.22
CA LEU A 92 -9.56 -15.06 9.06
C LEU A 92 -8.79 -14.21 10.05
N ILE A 93 -8.51 -12.97 9.68
CA ILE A 93 -7.90 -11.98 10.55
C ILE A 93 -9.01 -11.17 11.17
N GLU A 94 -9.02 -11.06 12.51
CA GLU A 94 -9.99 -10.28 13.26
C GLU A 94 -9.25 -9.24 14.13
N PRO A 95 -9.70 -7.97 14.17
CA PRO A 95 -9.12 -6.98 15.05
C PRO A 95 -9.43 -7.30 16.52
N THR A 96 -8.45 -7.07 17.40
CA THR A 96 -8.68 -7.14 18.85
C THR A 96 -9.37 -5.86 19.34
N ALA A 97 -9.74 -5.81 20.62
CA ALA A 97 -10.24 -4.58 21.23
C ALA A 97 -9.19 -3.45 21.19
N GLU A 98 -7.93 -3.80 21.46
CA GLU A 98 -6.79 -2.86 21.38
C GLU A 98 -6.57 -2.37 19.94
N GLY A 99 -6.62 -3.27 18.95
CA GLY A 99 -6.51 -2.89 17.54
C GLY A 99 -7.58 -1.88 17.13
N ARG A 100 -8.85 -2.11 17.55
CA ARG A 100 -9.95 -1.16 17.31
C ARG A 100 -9.71 0.18 18.00
N ALA A 101 -9.28 0.18 19.26
CA ALA A 101 -9.02 1.40 20.01
C ALA A 101 -7.95 2.27 19.31
N ARG A 102 -6.81 1.67 18.92
CA ARG A 102 -5.75 2.42 18.24
C ARG A 102 -6.13 2.86 16.82
N ALA A 103 -6.93 2.07 16.10
CA ALA A 103 -7.49 2.49 14.83
C ALA A 103 -8.39 3.73 15.00
N ALA A 104 -9.20 3.78 16.06
CA ALA A 104 -10.06 4.91 16.36
C ALA A 104 -9.25 6.18 16.70
N GLU A 105 -8.18 6.06 17.51
CA GLU A 105 -7.27 7.17 17.81
C GLU A 105 -6.62 7.72 16.54
N MET A 106 -6.06 6.84 15.71
CA MET A 106 -5.48 7.21 14.43
C MET A 106 -6.52 7.87 13.51
N ARG A 107 -7.76 7.35 13.48
CA ARG A 107 -8.86 7.90 12.68
C ARG A 107 -9.23 9.30 13.13
N ALA A 108 -9.30 9.56 14.44
CA ALA A 108 -9.59 10.89 14.98
C ALA A 108 -8.54 11.93 14.52
N VAL A 109 -7.25 11.60 14.65
CA VAL A 109 -6.15 12.47 14.18
C VAL A 109 -6.24 12.72 12.67
N ARG A 110 -6.59 11.71 11.87
CA ARG A 110 -6.75 11.87 10.41
C ARG A 110 -7.95 12.74 10.05
N ILE A 111 -9.09 12.59 10.75
CA ILE A 111 -10.29 13.39 10.55
C ILE A 111 -10.00 14.86 10.85
N GLU A 112 -9.35 15.16 11.98
CA GLU A 112 -8.98 16.54 12.33
C GLU A 112 -8.09 17.18 11.26
N ARG A 113 -7.05 16.46 10.81
CA ARG A 113 -6.13 16.95 9.77
C ARG A 113 -6.81 17.18 8.42
N ILE A 114 -7.73 16.30 8.02
CA ILE A 114 -8.50 16.46 6.77
C ILE A 114 -9.50 17.62 6.92
N GLY A 115 -10.16 17.72 8.08
CA GLY A 115 -11.08 18.81 8.38
C GLY A 115 -10.40 20.18 8.31
N ALA A 116 -9.21 20.30 8.88
CA ALA A 116 -8.40 21.52 8.81
C ALA A 116 -7.98 21.88 7.37
N LEU A 117 -7.65 20.89 6.54
CA LEU A 117 -7.25 21.10 5.14
C LEU A 117 -8.37 21.74 4.30
N PHE A 118 -9.62 21.40 4.59
CA PHE A 118 -10.81 21.88 3.86
C PHE A 118 -11.71 22.77 4.71
N ALA A 119 -11.16 23.40 5.75
CA ALA A 119 -11.93 24.19 6.72
C ALA A 119 -12.63 25.39 6.06
N SER A 120 -12.00 26.00 5.06
CA SER A 120 -12.54 27.16 4.33
C SER A 120 -13.59 26.80 3.26
N TRP A 121 -13.77 25.53 2.95
CA TRP A 121 -14.70 25.09 1.91
C TRP A 121 -16.14 25.06 2.43
N ALA A 122 -17.12 25.20 1.53
CA ALA A 122 -18.51 24.97 1.88
C ALA A 122 -18.76 23.48 2.19
N ALA A 123 -19.77 23.17 3.00
CA ALA A 123 -20.11 21.79 3.34
C ALA A 123 -20.49 20.96 2.10
N ALA A 124 -21.18 21.58 1.13
CA ALA A 124 -21.54 20.95 -0.13
C ALA A 124 -20.30 20.57 -0.96
N ASP A 125 -19.30 21.44 -1.05
CA ASP A 125 -18.06 21.18 -1.79
C ASP A 125 -17.25 20.04 -1.15
N ARG A 126 -17.20 20.01 0.19
CA ARG A 126 -16.56 18.89 0.92
C ARG A 126 -17.25 17.56 0.62
N ALA A 127 -18.58 17.55 0.59
CA ALA A 127 -19.36 16.36 0.27
C ALA A 127 -19.16 15.92 -1.19
N ALA A 128 -19.18 16.87 -2.13
CA ALA A 128 -18.94 16.61 -3.54
C ALA A 128 -17.52 16.05 -3.78
N LEU A 129 -16.50 16.64 -3.16
CA LEU A 129 -15.12 16.14 -3.24
C LEU A 129 -15.01 14.70 -2.71
N ALA A 130 -15.67 14.40 -1.57
CA ALA A 130 -15.68 13.05 -1.02
C ALA A 130 -16.31 12.04 -1.99
N ASP A 131 -17.41 12.40 -2.64
CA ASP A 131 -18.06 11.56 -3.67
C ASP A 131 -17.15 11.35 -4.89
N TYR A 132 -16.57 12.42 -5.44
CA TYR A 132 -15.65 12.31 -6.58
C TYR A 132 -14.40 11.49 -6.27
N LEU A 133 -13.79 11.68 -5.10
CA LEU A 133 -12.67 10.85 -4.65
C LEU A 133 -13.07 9.38 -4.52
N GLY A 134 -14.27 9.09 -4.02
CA GLY A 134 -14.82 7.73 -3.98
C GLY A 134 -14.90 7.10 -5.38
N ARG A 135 -15.44 7.83 -6.36
CA ARG A 135 -15.53 7.38 -7.76
C ARG A 135 -14.15 7.15 -8.37
N VAL A 136 -13.22 8.09 -8.17
CA VAL A 136 -11.82 7.96 -8.65
C VAL A 136 -11.15 6.74 -8.03
N ASN A 137 -11.31 6.50 -6.73
CA ASN A 137 -10.76 5.31 -6.08
C ASN A 137 -11.32 4.02 -6.70
N GLY A 138 -12.60 3.99 -7.07
CA GLY A 138 -13.19 2.88 -7.82
C GLY A 138 -12.52 2.66 -9.18
N LEU A 139 -12.35 3.73 -9.96
CA LEU A 139 -11.67 3.67 -11.27
C LEU A 139 -10.21 3.18 -11.15
N LEU A 140 -9.48 3.66 -10.14
CA LEU A 140 -8.10 3.25 -9.88
C LEU A 140 -8.02 1.79 -9.43
N ALA A 141 -8.94 1.33 -8.58
CA ALA A 141 -9.00 -0.07 -8.17
C ALA A 141 -9.28 -0.99 -9.36
N ASP A 142 -10.18 -0.59 -10.27
CA ASP A 142 -10.47 -1.32 -11.50
C ASP A 142 -9.25 -1.37 -12.42
N MET A 143 -8.55 -0.24 -12.57
CA MET A 143 -7.33 -0.15 -13.37
C MET A 143 -6.22 -1.06 -12.83
N LEU A 144 -5.98 -1.04 -11.51
CA LEU A 144 -4.97 -1.90 -10.87
C LEU A 144 -5.27 -3.38 -11.11
N ARG A 145 -6.52 -3.82 -10.93
CA ARG A 145 -6.91 -5.21 -11.23
C ARG A 145 -6.66 -5.62 -12.67
N ARG A 146 -6.86 -4.70 -13.64
CA ARG A 146 -6.56 -4.96 -15.06
C ARG A 146 -5.06 -5.07 -15.32
N LEU A 147 -4.24 -4.26 -14.66
CA LEU A 147 -2.78 -4.32 -14.78
C LEU A 147 -2.22 -5.63 -14.21
N ASP A 148 -2.75 -6.08 -13.06
CA ASP A 148 -2.37 -7.36 -12.46
C ASP A 148 -2.76 -8.56 -13.35
N ALA A 149 -3.96 -8.53 -13.94
CA ALA A 149 -4.42 -9.56 -14.89
C ALA A 149 -3.57 -9.58 -16.17
N GLY A 150 -3.25 -8.40 -16.72
CA GLY A 150 -2.39 -8.28 -17.90
C GLY A 150 -0.94 -8.71 -17.65
N ALA A 151 -0.44 -8.57 -16.41
CA ALA A 151 0.86 -9.10 -16.00
C ALA A 151 0.84 -10.63 -15.84
N ALA A 152 -0.28 -11.21 -15.41
CA ALA A 152 -0.46 -12.66 -15.33
C ALA A 152 -0.60 -13.33 -16.71
N ASP A 153 -1.12 -12.61 -17.70
CA ASP A 153 -1.27 -13.08 -19.09
C ASP A 153 0.00 -12.87 -19.95
N ALA A 154 1.04 -12.21 -19.43
CA ALA A 154 2.32 -12.11 -20.11
C ALA A 154 3.01 -13.49 -20.11
N PRO A 155 3.42 -14.03 -21.28
CA PRO A 155 4.13 -15.31 -21.29
C PRO A 155 5.38 -15.18 -20.45
N ALA A 156 5.54 -16.08 -19.47
CA ALA A 156 6.75 -16.20 -18.67
C ALA A 156 7.94 -16.32 -19.63
N ALA A 157 8.69 -15.23 -19.78
CA ALA A 157 9.86 -15.19 -20.64
C ALA A 157 10.78 -16.35 -20.23
N GLY A 158 10.93 -17.28 -21.16
CA GLY A 158 11.46 -18.61 -20.89
C GLY A 158 12.82 -18.59 -20.21
N GLY A 159 12.94 -19.41 -19.16
CA GLY A 159 14.24 -19.89 -18.72
C GLY A 159 14.87 -20.72 -19.84
N GLN A 160 15.91 -20.17 -20.45
CA GLN A 160 16.91 -20.97 -21.15
C GLN A 160 18.19 -20.94 -20.34
N GLY A 161 18.46 -22.07 -19.70
CA GLY A 161 19.83 -22.45 -19.35
C GLY A 161 20.55 -22.97 -20.59
N ALA A 162 21.82 -22.62 -20.73
CA ALA A 162 22.83 -23.45 -21.37
C ALA A 162 24.20 -23.02 -20.84
N GLY A 163 24.86 -23.91 -20.10
CA GLY A 163 26.24 -23.75 -19.68
C GLY A 163 27.23 -23.97 -20.83
N GLY A 164 28.48 -23.57 -20.61
CA GLY A 164 29.57 -23.85 -21.54
C GLY A 164 30.86 -23.08 -21.26
N GLN A 165 31.60 -23.55 -20.24
CA GLN A 165 33.07 -23.61 -20.08
C GLN A 165 33.97 -22.67 -20.92
N ALA A 166 34.91 -21.98 -20.28
CA ALA A 166 36.30 -22.45 -20.13
C ALA A 166 37.30 -21.34 -19.67
N SER A 167 38.11 -21.71 -18.67
CA SER A 167 39.57 -21.54 -18.60
C SER A 167 40.25 -20.15 -18.51
N GLY A 168 41.06 -19.97 -17.46
CA GLY A 168 42.23 -19.06 -17.45
C GLY A 168 42.51 -18.33 -16.14
N ALA A 169 43.22 -18.97 -15.20
CA ALA A 169 43.89 -18.33 -14.05
C ALA A 169 45.26 -17.74 -14.49
N PRO A 170 46.09 -17.13 -13.60
CA PRO A 170 45.85 -16.18 -12.51
C PRO A 170 46.75 -14.91 -12.68
N LEU A 171 46.50 -13.83 -11.91
CA LEU A 171 47.55 -12.84 -11.59
C LEU A 171 47.60 -12.54 -10.09
N THR A 172 48.66 -13.07 -9.53
CA THR A 172 49.42 -12.80 -8.32
C THR A 172 49.42 -11.33 -7.85
N GLY A 173 49.40 -11.13 -6.52
CA GLY A 173 49.76 -9.85 -5.90
C GLY A 173 49.38 -9.71 -4.42
N ALA A 174 50.03 -10.48 -3.56
CA ALA A 174 50.20 -10.24 -2.10
C ALA A 174 50.83 -8.83 -1.84
N ARG A 175 50.83 -8.18 -0.68
CA ARG A 175 50.43 -8.41 0.73
C ARG A 175 50.66 -7.08 1.48
N GLU A 176 50.03 -6.99 2.66
CA GLU A 176 50.51 -6.38 3.92
C GLU A 176 50.77 -4.87 4.10
N ASP A 177 50.17 -4.41 5.21
CA ASP A 177 50.69 -3.54 6.27
C ASP A 177 51.31 -2.19 5.91
N ASP A 178 50.64 -1.11 6.34
CA ASP A 178 51.27 -0.23 7.33
C ASP A 178 50.24 0.65 8.06
N ALA A 179 50.25 0.57 9.39
CA ALA A 179 49.90 1.66 10.28
C ALA A 179 51.10 1.77 11.24
N PRO A 180 51.62 2.98 11.49
CA PRO A 180 51.19 3.62 12.74
C PRO A 180 51.16 5.15 12.76
N ARG A 181 50.31 5.63 13.69
CA ARG A 181 50.37 6.82 14.55
C ARG A 181 51.40 7.92 14.24
N GLY A 182 50.88 9.13 14.12
CA GLY A 182 51.49 10.42 14.49
C GLY A 182 50.40 11.37 14.94
#